data_AF-A0A812RCS3-F1
#
_entry.id   AF-A0A812RCS3-F1
#
_cell.length_a   1.000
_cell.length_b   1.000
_cell.length_c   1.000
_cell.angle_alpha   90.00
_cell.angle_beta   90.00
_cell.angle_gamma   90.00
#
_symmetry.space_group_name_H-M   'P 1'
#
loop_
_entity.id
_entity.type
_entity.pdbx_description
1 polymer ?
#
loop_
_entity_poly.entity_id
_entity_poly.type
_entity_poly.pdbx_seq_one_letter_code
_entity_poly.pdbx_strand_id
1 'polypeptide(L)'
;IPVTRTLRSCGRLWHKSPANLDPDSRMKLGEMSEPVERFDVFFSHTWMTSGRWKFLSLLFQYGWPWMLASWACAVTLVFFLSVDGMLLTPFKFRMNVLGFQKDCPYAPWVYLAGVSAMLISFLAFPY
;
A
#
# COMPACT_ATOMS: atom_id res chain seq x y z
N ILE A 1 20.04 -6.57 -4.68
CA ILE A 1 19.38 -5.62 -3.74
C ILE A 1 17.99 -6.18 -3.45
N PRO A 2 17.61 -6.39 -2.18
CA PRO A 2 16.26 -6.85 -1.83
C PRO A 2 15.20 -5.91 -2.39
N VAL A 3 14.18 -6.46 -3.06
CA VAL A 3 13.13 -5.67 -3.74
C VAL A 3 12.40 -4.74 -2.76
N THR A 4 12.11 -5.21 -1.55
CA THR A 4 11.46 -4.40 -0.49
C THR A 4 12.28 -3.15 -0.13
N ARG A 5 13.60 -3.26 -0.03
CA ARG A 5 14.48 -2.10 0.21
C ARG A 5 14.43 -1.08 -0.93
N THR A 6 14.20 -1.52 -2.18
CA THR A 6 14.08 -0.61 -3.33
C THR A 6 12.79 0.22 -3.34
N LEU A 7 11.79 -0.15 -2.53
CA LEU A 7 10.51 0.58 -2.40
C LEU A 7 10.58 1.72 -1.38
N ARG A 8 11.60 1.73 -0.51
CA ARG A 8 11.85 2.84 0.43
C ARG A 8 12.05 4.16 -0.30
N SER A 9 11.79 5.26 0.41
CA SER A 9 11.88 6.62 -0.15
C SER A 9 11.02 6.77 -1.41
N CYS A 10 9.82 6.19 -1.40
CA CYS A 10 8.86 6.20 -2.50
C CYS A 10 9.44 5.70 -3.83
N GLY A 11 10.25 4.63 -3.78
CA GLY A 11 10.83 4.05 -4.99
C GLY A 11 11.78 4.97 -5.73
N ARG A 12 12.49 5.87 -5.02
CA ARG A 12 13.46 6.81 -5.62
C ARG A 12 14.44 6.13 -6.57
N LEU A 13 14.83 4.89 -6.27
CA LEU A 13 15.71 4.09 -7.12
C LEU A 13 15.10 3.79 -8.50
N TRP A 14 13.79 3.60 -8.57
CA TRP A 14 13.08 3.30 -9.80
C TRP A 14 12.84 4.53 -10.67
N HIS A 15 12.87 5.74 -10.10
CA HIS A 15 12.57 6.98 -10.83
C HIS A 15 13.65 7.39 -11.83
N LYS A 16 14.91 7.05 -11.58
CA LYS A 16 16.04 7.40 -12.46
C LYS A 16 16.67 6.14 -13.02
N SER A 17 16.98 6.15 -14.32
CA SER A 17 17.74 5.07 -14.94
C SER A 17 19.15 5.01 -14.35
N PRO A 18 19.65 3.83 -13.95
CA PRO A 18 21.04 3.65 -13.53
C PRO A 18 22.07 4.16 -14.55
N ALA A 19 21.73 4.13 -15.84
CA ALA A 19 22.56 4.65 -16.92
C ALA A 19 22.73 6.18 -16.88
N ASN A 20 21.86 6.91 -16.19
CA ASN A 20 21.93 8.36 -16.04
C ASN A 20 22.42 8.80 -14.66
N LEU A 21 22.87 7.86 -13.81
CA LEU A 21 23.42 8.18 -12.49
C LEU A 21 24.89 8.57 -12.60
N ASP A 22 25.28 9.55 -11.78
CA ASP A 22 26.68 9.92 -11.58
C ASP A 22 27.50 8.73 -11.06
N PRO A 23 28.81 8.68 -11.35
CA PRO A 23 29.69 7.57 -10.96
C PRO A 23 29.60 7.23 -9.46
N ASP A 24 29.58 8.25 -8.59
CA ASP A 24 29.47 8.07 -7.14
C ASP A 24 28.13 7.44 -6.71
N SER A 25 27.04 7.81 -7.39
CA SER A 25 25.71 7.25 -7.12
C SER A 25 25.61 5.80 -7.59
N ARG A 26 26.31 5.43 -8.67
CA ARG A 26 26.40 4.04 -9.14
C ARG A 26 27.22 3.18 -8.19
N MET A 27 28.31 3.71 -7.64
CA MET A 27 29.12 2.99 -6.64
C MET A 27 28.30 2.67 -5.39
N LYS A 28 27.58 3.66 -4.85
CA LYS A 28 26.63 3.46 -3.72
C LYS A 28 25.56 2.41 -4.03
N LEU A 29 25.10 2.34 -5.28
CA LEU A 29 24.13 1.33 -5.71
C LEU A 29 24.73 -0.08 -5.69
N GLY A 30 26.00 -0.21 -6.10
CA GLY A 30 26.77 -1.45 -6.00
C GLY A 30 26.98 -1.89 -4.55
N GLU A 31 27.28 -0.97 -3.64
CA GLU A 31 27.45 -1.26 -2.20
C GLU A 31 26.17 -1.79 -1.54
N MET A 32 24.99 -1.39 -2.02
CA MET A 32 23.70 -1.91 -1.53
C MET A 32 23.35 -3.29 -2.09
N SER A 33 24.13 -3.83 -3.03
CA SER A 33 23.91 -5.15 -3.60
C SER A 33 24.47 -6.23 -2.68
N GLU A 34 23.70 -7.29 -2.49
CA GLU A 34 24.08 -8.45 -1.68
C GLU A 34 24.19 -9.65 -2.62
N PRO A 35 25.20 -10.52 -2.44
CA PRO A 35 25.30 -11.76 -3.19
C PRO A 35 24.12 -12.67 -2.84
N VAL A 36 23.46 -13.22 -3.85
CA VAL A 36 22.33 -14.14 -3.69
C VAL A 36 22.54 -15.35 -4.58
N GLU A 37 22.19 -16.54 -4.10
CA GLU A 37 22.31 -17.79 -4.87
C GLU A 37 21.34 -17.85 -6.05
N ARG A 38 20.20 -17.14 -5.94
CA ARG A 38 19.14 -17.09 -6.95
C ARG A 38 18.46 -15.73 -6.98
N PHE A 39 17.99 -15.33 -8.16
CA PHE A 39 17.10 -14.19 -8.33
C PHE A 39 15.63 -14.65 -8.36
N ASP A 40 14.80 -14.13 -7.46
CA ASP A 40 13.36 -14.44 -7.44
C ASP A 40 12.59 -13.72 -8.54
N VAL A 41 13.00 -12.47 -8.85
CA VAL A 41 12.34 -11.64 -9.85
C VAL A 41 13.39 -10.87 -10.65
N PHE A 42 13.33 -10.97 -11.97
CA PHE A 42 14.16 -10.20 -12.89
C PHE A 42 13.38 -9.04 -13.49
N PHE A 43 13.88 -7.82 -13.31
CA PHE A 43 13.32 -6.62 -13.93
C PHE A 43 14.20 -6.19 -15.11
N SER A 44 13.65 -6.23 -16.32
CA SER A 44 14.39 -5.76 -17.49
C SER A 44 14.71 -4.27 -17.40
N HIS A 45 15.93 -3.91 -17.81
CA HIS A 45 16.47 -2.55 -17.79
C HIS A 45 15.95 -1.68 -18.96
N THR A 46 15.25 -2.27 -19.95
CA THR A 46 14.85 -1.59 -21.21
C THR A 46 13.47 -0.93 -21.19
N TRP A 47 12.92 -0.59 -20.04
CA TRP A 47 11.53 -0.15 -19.98
C TRP A 47 11.37 1.28 -20.49
N MET A 48 10.65 1.39 -21.61
CA MET A 48 10.18 2.63 -22.22
C MET A 48 9.21 3.41 -21.32
N THR A 49 8.65 2.75 -20.28
CA THR A 49 7.67 3.33 -19.34
C THR A 49 8.33 4.00 -18.14
N SER A 50 7.67 5.04 -17.61
CA SER A 50 8.23 5.83 -16.51
C SER A 50 8.40 5.01 -15.23
N GLY A 51 9.49 5.26 -14.52
CA GLY A 51 9.89 4.53 -13.31
C GLY A 51 8.86 4.52 -12.17
N ARG A 52 7.94 5.48 -12.17
CA ARG A 52 6.83 5.58 -11.19
C ARG A 52 5.86 4.40 -11.27
N TRP A 53 5.56 3.91 -12.46
CA TRP A 53 4.65 2.78 -12.64
C TRP A 53 5.25 1.47 -12.16
N LYS A 54 6.58 1.31 -12.25
CA LYS A 54 7.31 0.17 -11.67
C LYS A 54 7.24 0.18 -10.15
N PHE A 55 7.48 1.34 -9.55
CA PHE A 55 7.31 1.48 -8.11
C PHE A 55 5.88 1.11 -7.69
N LEU A 56 4.87 1.64 -8.40
CA LEU A 56 3.47 1.39 -8.07
C LEU A 56 3.11 -0.10 -8.23
N SER A 57 3.54 -0.76 -9.30
CA SER A 57 3.28 -2.18 -9.51
C SER A 57 3.93 -3.06 -8.45
N LEU A 58 5.17 -2.73 -8.05
CA LEU A 58 5.86 -3.45 -6.98
C LEU A 58 5.24 -3.19 -5.61
N LEU A 59 4.84 -1.95 -5.34
CA LEU A 59 4.13 -1.60 -4.11
C LEU A 59 2.81 -2.38 -4.01
N PHE A 60 2.07 -2.53 -5.11
CA PHE A 60 0.89 -3.39 -5.16
C PHE A 60 1.22 -4.86 -4.98
N GLN A 61 2.24 -5.39 -5.66
CA GLN A 61 2.61 -6.81 -5.60
C GLN A 61 2.97 -7.28 -4.18
N TYR A 62 3.64 -6.43 -3.39
CA TYR A 62 4.10 -6.80 -2.05
C TYR A 62 3.24 -6.19 -0.92
N GLY A 63 2.58 -5.05 -1.15
CA GLY A 63 1.82 -4.32 -0.12
C GLY A 63 0.35 -4.73 0.01
N TRP A 64 -0.24 -5.43 -0.97
CA TRP A 64 -1.64 -5.83 -0.92
C TRP A 64 -2.04 -6.70 0.29
N PRO A 65 -1.21 -7.64 0.81
CA PRO A 65 -1.61 -8.46 1.95
C PRO A 65 -1.74 -7.60 3.21
N TRP A 66 -0.83 -6.64 3.40
CA TRP A 66 -0.85 -5.70 4.51
C TRP A 66 -2.02 -4.72 4.43
N MET A 67 -2.34 -4.27 3.21
CA MET A 67 -3.50 -3.44 2.95
C MET A 67 -4.80 -4.17 3.34
N LEU A 68 -4.94 -5.44 2.95
CA LEU A 68 -6.11 -6.26 3.30
C LEU A 68 -6.16 -6.61 4.79
N ALA A 69 -5.04 -6.98 5.39
CA ALA A 69 -4.96 -7.31 6.81
C ALA A 69 -5.33 -6.11 7.68
N SER A 70 -4.77 -4.93 7.38
CA SER A 70 -5.08 -3.70 8.10
C SER A 70 -6.52 -3.26 7.91
N TRP A 71 -7.06 -3.38 6.69
CA TRP A 71 -8.48 -3.17 6.43
C TRP A 71 -9.36 -4.08 7.29
N ALA A 72 -9.08 -5.38 7.30
CA ALA A 72 -9.84 -6.36 8.07
C ALA A 72 -9.78 -6.04 9.58
N CYS A 73 -8.60 -5.69 10.10
CA CYS A 73 -8.42 -5.24 11.47
C CYS A 73 -9.23 -3.98 11.78
N ALA A 74 -9.17 -2.95 10.93
CA ALA A 74 -9.86 -1.68 11.13
C ALA A 74 -11.38 -1.85 11.11
N VAL A 75 -11.92 -2.61 10.15
CA VAL A 75 -13.36 -2.90 10.07
C VAL A 75 -13.83 -3.69 11.29
N THR A 76 -13.05 -4.68 11.72
CA THR A 76 -13.37 -5.49 12.91
C THR A 76 -13.38 -4.63 14.18
N LEU A 77 -12.39 -3.74 14.34
CA LEU A 77 -12.31 -2.82 15.48
C LEU A 77 -13.49 -1.84 15.50
N VAL A 78 -13.83 -1.25 14.35
CA VAL A 78 -15.00 -0.36 14.25
C VAL A 78 -16.31 -1.10 14.52
N PHE A 79 -16.41 -2.37 14.10
CA PHE A 79 -17.57 -3.21 14.40
C PHE A 79 -17.75 -3.39 15.91
N PHE A 80 -16.69 -3.74 16.64
CA PHE A 80 -16.75 -3.86 18.10
C PHE A 80 -17.09 -2.54 18.78
N LEU A 81 -16.47 -1.43 18.37
CA LEU A 81 -16.79 -0.09 18.90
C LEU A 81 -18.25 0.33 18.63
N SER A 82 -18.83 -0.16 17.53
CA SER A 82 -20.24 0.10 17.19
C SER A 82 -21.19 -0.71 18.07
N VAL A 83 -20.82 -1.94 18.43
CA VAL A 83 -21.60 -2.79 19.35
C VAL A 83 -21.58 -2.21 20.76
N ASP A 84 -20.44 -1.68 21.21
CA ASP A 84 -20.29 -1.03 22.52
C ASP A 84 -20.96 0.35 22.60
N GLY A 85 -21.49 0.86 21.48
CA GLY A 85 -22.19 2.15 21.43
C GLY A 85 -21.29 3.37 21.67
N MET A 86 -19.96 3.21 21.57
CA MET A 86 -19.00 4.30 21.78
C MET A 86 -18.93 5.29 20.61
N LEU A 87 -19.43 4.90 19.43
CA LEU A 87 -19.38 5.71 18.22
C LEU A 87 -20.58 6.67 18.12
N LEU A 88 -20.28 7.96 18.02
CA LEU A 88 -21.27 8.98 17.72
C LEU A 88 -21.82 8.78 16.30
N THR A 89 -23.14 8.89 16.13
CA THR A 89 -23.80 8.69 14.82
C THR A 89 -24.44 9.99 14.31
N PRO A 90 -23.64 11.01 13.91
CA PRO A 90 -24.18 12.28 13.44
C PRO A 90 -24.88 12.17 12.08
N PHE A 91 -24.52 11.16 11.28
CA PHE A 91 -25.06 10.95 9.93
C PHE A 91 -25.94 9.69 9.88
N LYS A 92 -27.18 9.83 9.40
CA LYS A 92 -28.05 8.70 9.09
C LYS A 92 -27.83 8.29 7.65
N PHE A 93 -27.15 7.16 7.43
CA PHE A 93 -26.92 6.62 6.10
C PHE A 93 -27.98 5.55 5.79
N ARG A 94 -28.84 5.80 4.81
CA ARG A 94 -29.84 4.83 4.36
C ARG A 94 -29.28 4.04 3.18
N MET A 95 -29.12 2.73 3.35
CA MET A 95 -28.73 1.85 2.26
C MET A 95 -29.96 1.24 1.61
N ASN A 96 -29.97 1.21 0.28
CA ASN A 96 -30.91 0.44 -0.52
C ASN A 96 -30.15 -0.64 -1.27
N VAL A 97 -30.28 -1.89 -0.84
CA VAL A 97 -29.65 -3.04 -1.49
C VAL A 97 -30.73 -4.05 -1.82
N LEU A 98 -30.94 -4.33 -3.11
CA LEU A 98 -31.94 -5.30 -3.59
C LEU A 98 -33.35 -5.08 -3.02
N GLY A 99 -33.75 -3.81 -2.81
CA GLY A 99 -35.05 -3.44 -2.24
C GLY A 99 -35.08 -3.42 -0.70
N PHE A 100 -34.01 -3.84 -0.03
CA PHE A 100 -33.87 -3.69 1.41
C PHE A 100 -33.42 -2.27 1.76
N GLN A 101 -34.33 -1.48 2.33
CA GLN A 101 -34.03 -0.16 2.87
C GLN A 101 -33.84 -0.25 4.38
N LYS A 102 -32.61 -0.01 4.84
CA LYS A 102 -32.31 0.07 6.27
C LYS A 102 -31.37 1.24 6.57
N ASP A 103 -31.66 1.89 7.70
CA ASP A 103 -30.81 2.94 8.22
C ASP A 103 -29.61 2.29 8.94
N CYS A 104 -28.42 2.56 8.41
CA CYS A 104 -27.14 2.01 8.87
C CYS A 104 -26.28 3.15 9.42
N PRO A 105 -26.47 3.56 10.69
CA PRO A 105 -25.83 4.75 11.24
C PRO A 105 -24.30 4.62 11.38
N TYR A 106 -23.77 3.39 11.47
CA TYR A 106 -22.33 3.13 11.61
C TYR A 106 -21.60 2.94 10.27
N ALA A 107 -22.32 2.83 9.15
CA ALA A 107 -21.73 2.61 7.84
C ALA A 107 -20.65 3.66 7.47
N PRO A 108 -20.85 4.97 7.72
CA PRO A 108 -19.83 5.97 7.41
C PRO A 108 -18.49 5.70 8.12
N TRP A 109 -18.51 5.29 9.39
CA TRP A 109 -17.30 4.99 10.16
C TRP A 109 -16.55 3.78 9.60
N VAL A 110 -17.28 2.74 9.21
CA VAL A 110 -16.70 1.54 8.60
C VAL A 110 -16.00 1.88 7.29
N TYR A 111 -16.63 2.70 6.42
CA TYR A 111 -16.02 3.11 5.17
C TYR A 111 -14.79 4.01 5.37
N LEU A 112 -14.89 5.02 6.25
CA LEU A 112 -13.79 5.94 6.50
C LEU A 112 -12.59 5.24 7.14
N ALA A 113 -12.82 4.41 8.16
CA ALA A 113 -11.76 3.65 8.81
C ALA A 113 -11.14 2.61 7.88
N GLY A 114 -11.98 1.91 7.09
CA GLY A 114 -11.49 0.93 6.11
C GLY A 114 -10.59 1.56 5.06
N VAL A 115 -11.04 2.64 4.40
CA VAL A 115 -10.26 3.31 3.35
C VAL A 115 -8.99 3.94 3.92
N SER A 116 -9.06 4.59 5.09
CA SER A 116 -7.88 5.20 5.70
C SER A 116 -6.85 4.14 6.14
N ALA A 117 -7.28 3.04 6.74
CA ALA A 117 -6.40 1.92 7.10
C ALA A 117 -5.70 1.31 5.87
N MET A 118 -6.42 1.13 4.77
CA MET A 118 -5.85 0.66 3.50
C MET A 118 -4.78 1.63 2.99
N LEU A 119 -5.08 2.92 2.90
CA LEU A 119 -4.17 3.93 2.37
C LEU A 119 -2.92 4.09 3.24
N ILE A 120 -3.09 4.14 4.56
CA ILE A 120 -1.97 4.26 5.50
C ILE A 120 -1.07 3.04 5.39
N SER A 121 -1.64 1.83 5.38
CA SER A 121 -0.86 0.58 5.35
C SER A 121 -0.16 0.39 4.00
N PHE A 122 -0.80 0.80 2.91
CA PHE A 122 -0.21 0.79 1.58
C PHE A 122 1.02 1.72 1.49
N LEU A 123 0.96 2.89 2.13
CA LEU A 123 2.07 3.85 2.17
C LEU A 123 3.15 3.48 3.20
N ALA A 124 2.76 2.79 4.28
CA ALA A 124 3.65 2.37 5.35
C ALA A 124 4.41 1.07 5.05
N PHE A 125 3.87 0.18 4.21
CA PHE A 125 4.47 -1.11 3.85
C PHE A 125 5.98 -1.08 3.48
N PRO A 126 6.52 -0.07 2.75
CA PRO A 126 7.95 -0.07 2.42
C PRO A 126 8.88 0.34 3.59
N TYR A 127 8.37 0.76 4.74
CA TYR A 127 9.14 1.24 5.89
C TYR A 127 9.15 0.26 7.06
#